data_AF-A0A1Y1R567-F1
#
_entry.id   AF-A0A1Y1R567-F1
#
_cell.length_a   1.000
_cell.length_b   1.000
_cell.length_c   1.000
_cell.angle_alpha   90.00
_cell.angle_beta   90.00
_cell.angle_gamma   90.00
#
_symmetry.space_group_name_H-M   'P 1'
#
loop_
_entity.id
_entity.type
_entity.pdbx_description
1 polymer ?
#
loop_
_entity_poly.entity_id
_entity_poly.type
_entity_poly.pdbx_seq_one_letter_code
_entity_poly.pdbx_strand_id
1 'polypeptide(L)'
;MPQPLNDRKLSQALDAVREELITAWQASDWIALQQIERRARSLAEQGFSGSQPTGAVLEALAALEELYRRIVSESAAGKERIRDELCNVREKKAAISSYQTTRSIN
;
A
#
# COMPACT_ATOMS: atom_id res chain seq x y z
N MET A 1 21.01 9.53 15.70
CA MET A 1 19.83 10.28 15.20
C MET A 1 20.27 11.02 13.95
N PRO A 2 19.65 10.81 12.77
CA PRO A 2 19.93 11.62 11.58
C PRO A 2 19.58 13.10 11.87
N GLN A 3 20.33 14.03 11.27
CA GLN A 3 20.02 15.46 11.38
C GLN A 3 18.68 15.76 10.70
N PRO A 4 17.83 16.61 11.29
CA PRO A 4 16.57 17.01 10.65
C PRO A 4 16.86 17.70 9.31
N LEU A 5 16.15 17.27 8.27
CA LEU A 5 16.20 17.92 6.96
C LEU A 5 15.62 19.33 7.08
N ASN A 6 16.16 20.27 6.28
CA ASN A 6 15.46 21.53 6.09
C ASN A 6 14.17 21.31 5.28
N ASP A 7 13.21 22.21 5.41
CA ASP A 7 11.87 22.09 4.83
C ASP A 7 11.86 21.81 3.33
N ARG A 8 12.76 22.46 2.57
CA ARG A 8 12.88 22.22 1.12
C ARG A 8 13.35 20.80 0.81
N LYS A 9 14.35 20.30 1.51
CA LYS A 9 14.83 18.92 1.33
C LYS A 9 13.79 17.92 1.80
N LEU A 10 13.05 18.26 2.85
CA LEU A 10 12.01 17.41 3.39
C LEU A 10 10.83 17.29 2.43
N SER A 11 10.32 18.39 1.87
CA SER A 11 9.23 18.35 0.89
C SER A 11 9.65 17.56 -0.36
N GLN A 12 10.87 17.78 -0.87
CA GLN A 12 11.42 17.00 -1.98
C GLN A 12 11.55 15.50 -1.66
N ALA A 13 11.96 15.14 -0.45
CA ALA A 13 12.05 13.75 -0.03
C ALA A 13 10.66 13.10 0.11
N LEU A 14 9.66 13.86 0.59
CA LEU A 14 8.26 13.42 0.67
C LEU A 14 7.66 13.21 -0.73
N ASP A 15 7.96 14.08 -1.69
CA ASP A 15 7.53 13.88 -3.08
C ASP A 15 8.21 12.66 -3.71
N ALA A 16 9.52 12.49 -3.51
CA ALA A 16 10.23 11.34 -4.03
C ALA A 16 9.68 10.02 -3.47
N VAL A 17 9.44 9.95 -2.15
CA VAL A 17 8.87 8.73 -1.54
C VAL A 17 7.43 8.48 -2.00
N ARG A 18 6.66 9.53 -2.30
CA ARG A 18 5.31 9.42 -2.87
C ARG A 18 5.34 8.78 -4.26
N GLU A 19 6.23 9.22 -5.14
CA GLU A 19 6.38 8.63 -6.48
C GLU A 19 6.87 7.17 -6.44
N GLU A 20 7.76 6.84 -5.49
CA GLU A 20 8.17 5.45 -5.27
C GLU A 20 7.02 4.57 -4.76
N LEU A 21 6.19 5.08 -3.85
CA LEU A 21 4.97 4.37 -3.39
C LEU A 21 3.99 4.14 -4.54
N ILE A 22 3.78 5.13 -5.41
CA ILE A 22 2.92 4.99 -6.60
C ILE A 22 3.45 3.90 -7.50
N THR A 23 4.76 3.90 -7.77
CA THR A 23 5.41 2.92 -8.64
C THR A 23 5.27 1.50 -8.07
N ALA A 24 5.57 1.32 -6.79
CA ALA A 24 5.46 0.03 -6.12
C ALA A 24 4.01 -0.47 -6.07
N TRP A 25 3.05 0.44 -5.84
CA TRP A 25 1.62 0.14 -5.87
C TRP A 25 1.15 -0.33 -7.26
N GLN A 26 1.50 0.40 -8.32
CA GLN A 26 1.13 0.04 -9.69
C GLN A 26 1.75 -1.29 -10.13
N ALA A 27 2.96 -1.59 -9.66
CA ALA A 27 3.63 -2.86 -9.90
C ALA A 27 3.11 -4.02 -9.04
N SER A 28 2.19 -3.76 -8.08
CA SER A 28 1.78 -4.73 -7.05
C SER A 28 2.95 -5.33 -6.26
N ASP A 29 4.04 -4.56 -6.09
CA ASP A 29 5.22 -4.97 -5.32
C ASP A 29 5.01 -4.69 -3.83
N TRP A 30 4.39 -5.67 -3.16
CA TRP A 30 4.04 -5.59 -1.73
C TRP A 30 5.26 -5.47 -0.82
N ILE A 31 6.40 -6.04 -1.24
CA ILE A 31 7.64 -6.01 -0.45
C ILE A 31 8.24 -4.61 -0.53
N ALA A 32 8.35 -4.04 -1.72
CA ALA A 32 8.81 -2.67 -1.91
C ALA A 32 7.91 -1.68 -1.17
N LEU A 33 6.58 -1.82 -1.28
CA LEU A 33 5.63 -0.97 -0.55
C LEU A 33 5.90 -0.94 0.96
N GLN A 34 6.12 -2.09 1.60
CA GLN A 34 6.41 -2.14 3.04
C GLN A 34 7.73 -1.44 3.40
N GLN A 35 8.76 -1.56 2.57
CA GLN A 35 10.06 -0.92 2.83
C GLN A 35 9.97 0.60 2.66
N ILE A 36 9.31 1.06 1.61
CA ILE A 36 9.14 2.47 1.29
C ILE A 36 8.25 3.16 2.34
N GLU A 37 7.18 2.49 2.81
CA GLU A 37 6.26 3.01 3.83
C GLU A 37 6.98 3.41 5.12
N ARG A 38 7.90 2.56 5.60
CA ARG A 38 8.69 2.88 6.81
C ARG A 38 9.50 4.15 6.64
N ARG A 39 10.07 4.36 5.45
CA ARG A 39 10.83 5.56 5.12
C ARG A 39 9.90 6.78 5.02
N ALA A 40 8.74 6.63 4.39
CA ALA A 40 7.72 7.67 4.29
C ALA A 40 7.25 8.14 5.67
N ARG A 41 7.02 7.20 6.61
CA ARG A 41 6.65 7.51 8.00
C ARG A 41 7.73 8.31 8.71
N SER A 42 8.99 7.91 8.60
CA SER A 42 10.11 8.64 9.21
C SER A 42 10.28 10.05 8.64
N LEU A 43 10.00 10.27 7.35
CA LEU A 43 9.98 11.61 6.75
C LEU A 43 8.79 12.42 7.25
N ALA A 44 7.60 11.82 7.35
CA ALA A 44 6.42 12.49 7.87
C ALA A 44 6.61 12.96 9.32
N GLU A 45 7.17 12.10 10.18
CA GLU A 45 7.50 12.42 11.57
C GLU A 45 8.47 13.61 11.68
N GLN A 46 9.46 13.69 10.77
CA GLN A 46 10.38 14.84 10.73
C GLN A 46 9.65 16.15 10.42
N GLY A 47 8.62 16.13 9.58
CA GLY A 47 7.81 17.32 9.24
C GLY A 47 7.02 17.89 10.41
N PHE A 48 6.80 17.09 11.45
CA PHE A 48 6.16 17.52 12.70
C PHE A 48 7.14 17.70 13.85
N SER A 49 8.44 17.50 13.62
CA SER A 49 9.47 17.59 14.66
C SER A 49 9.94 19.05 14.85
N GLY A 50 9.52 19.68 15.95
CA GLY A 50 10.12 20.92 16.47
C GLY A 50 9.42 22.24 16.11
N SER A 51 9.05 22.46 14.84
CA SER A 51 8.36 23.69 14.40
C SER A 51 7.19 23.39 13.49
N GLN A 52 6.23 24.32 13.39
CA GLN A 52 5.07 24.18 12.52
C GLN A 52 5.55 24.05 11.06
N PRO A 53 5.16 22.98 10.34
CA PRO A 53 5.64 22.74 8.97
C PRO A 53 5.26 23.89 8.04
N THR A 54 6.17 24.23 7.11
CA THR A 54 5.89 25.20 6.06
C THR A 54 4.83 24.70 5.07
N GLY A 55 4.27 25.63 4.29
CA GLY A 55 3.25 25.32 3.28
C GLY A 55 3.66 24.20 2.32
N ALA A 56 4.90 24.19 1.84
CA ALA A 56 5.40 23.15 0.93
C ALA A 56 5.48 21.76 1.59
N VAL A 57 5.85 21.68 2.87
CA VAL A 57 5.87 20.42 3.62
C VAL A 57 4.43 19.94 3.88
N LEU A 58 3.53 20.85 4.24
CA LEU A 58 2.11 20.55 4.41
C LEU A 58 1.45 20.03 3.12
N GLU A 59 1.73 20.65 1.98
CA GLU A 59 1.24 20.21 0.68
C GLU A 59 1.75 18.80 0.34
N ALA A 60 3.05 18.54 0.54
CA ALA A 60 3.64 17.21 0.31
C ALA A 60 3.05 16.15 1.25
N LEU A 61 2.82 16.47 2.53
CA LEU A 61 2.18 15.58 3.49
C LEU A 61 0.72 15.29 3.14
N ALA A 62 -0.03 16.31 2.70
CA ALA A 62 -1.42 16.15 2.26
C ALA A 62 -1.51 15.27 1.01
N ALA A 63 -0.61 15.45 0.04
CA ALA A 63 -0.53 14.60 -1.14
C ALA A 63 -0.19 13.14 -0.79
N LEU A 64 0.70 12.93 0.19
CA LEU A 64 1.03 11.61 0.71
C LEU A 64 -0.15 10.96 1.45
N GLU A 65 -0.89 11.72 2.25
CA GLU A 65 -2.11 11.24 2.93
C GLU A 65 -3.17 10.79 1.92
N GLU A 66 -3.41 11.59 0.88
CA GLU A 66 -4.39 11.25 -0.15
C GLU A 66 -4.00 9.98 -0.92
N LEU A 67 -2.70 9.80 -1.20
CA LEU A 67 -2.21 8.54 -1.77
C LEU A 67 -2.51 7.34 -0.86
N TYR A 68 -2.30 7.45 0.46
CA TYR A 68 -2.62 6.37 1.39
C TYR A 68 -4.11 6.05 1.42
N ARG A 69 -4.98 7.06 1.43
CA ARG A 69 -6.44 6.85 1.38
C ARG A 69 -6.83 6.08 0.12
N ARG A 70 -6.25 6.45 -1.02
CA ARG A 70 -6.46 5.76 -2.29
C ARG A 70 -5.98 4.29 -2.23
N ILE A 71 -4.76 4.04 -1.76
CA ILE A 71 -4.21 2.68 -1.61
C ILE A 71 -5.11 1.82 -0.71
N VAL A 72 -5.59 2.36 0.41
CA VAL A 72 -6.47 1.63 1.34
C VAL A 72 -7.80 1.29 0.68
N SER A 73 -8.41 2.26 -0.02
CA SER A 73 -9.67 2.06 -0.74
C SER A 73 -9.54 0.98 -1.82
N GLU A 74 -8.52 1.07 -2.66
CA GLU A 74 -8.28 0.10 -3.73
C GLU A 74 -7.90 -1.28 -3.16
N SER A 75 -7.13 -1.33 -2.07
CA SER A 75 -6.81 -2.58 -1.36
C SER A 75 -8.03 -3.27 -0.77
N ALA A 76 -9.00 -2.51 -0.25
CA ALA A 76 -10.24 -3.06 0.29
C ALA A 76 -11.06 -3.73 -0.81
N ALA A 77 -11.20 -3.08 -1.96
CA ALA A 77 -11.85 -3.66 -3.13
C ALA A 77 -11.09 -4.89 -3.67
N GLY A 78 -9.76 -4.86 -3.67
CA GLY A 78 -8.92 -5.99 -4.07
C GLY A 78 -9.08 -7.21 -3.16
N LYS A 79 -9.15 -7.00 -1.83
CA LYS A 79 -9.37 -8.09 -0.86
C LYS A 79 -10.70 -8.80 -1.07
N GLU A 80 -11.77 -8.08 -1.38
CA GLU A 80 -13.07 -8.69 -1.64
C GLU A 80 -13.02 -9.56 -2.89
N ARG A 81 -12.42 -9.06 -3.98
CA ARG A 81 -12.23 -9.84 -5.21
C ARG A 81 -11.42 -11.11 -4.99
N ILE A 82 -10.30 -11.02 -4.26
CA ILE A 82 -9.47 -12.19 -3.95
C ILE A 82 -10.25 -13.21 -3.11
N ARG A 83 -11.07 -12.74 -2.16
CA ARG A 83 -11.95 -13.63 -1.38
C ARG A 83 -12.93 -14.38 -2.27
N ASP A 84 -13.59 -13.68 -3.19
CA ASP A 84 -14.55 -14.28 -4.12
C ASP A 84 -13.88 -15.30 -5.05
N GLU A 85 -12.71 -14.98 -5.57
CA GLU A 85 -11.90 -15.90 -6.39
C GLU A 85 -11.51 -17.16 -5.60
N LEU A 86 -11.08 -17.02 -4.35
CA LEU A 86 -10.76 -18.15 -3.48
C LEU A 86 -11.98 -19.01 -3.15
N CYS A 87 -13.16 -18.40 -2.94
CA CYS A 87 -14.40 -19.14 -2.72
C CYS A 87 -14.76 -19.98 -3.96
N ASN A 88 -14.73 -19.34 -5.14
CA ASN A 88 -14.98 -20.01 -6.42
C ASN A 88 -14.00 -21.17 -6.68
N VAL A 89 -12.71 -21.00 -6.36
CA VAL A 89 -11.72 -22.07 -6.50
C VAL A 89 -12.01 -23.23 -5.55
N ARG A 90 -12.41 -22.95 -4.30
CA ARG A 90 -12.80 -23.99 -3.33
C ARG A 90 -14.01 -24.78 -3.78
N GLU A 91 -15.05 -24.09 -4.27
CA GLU A 91 -16.26 -24.72 -4.79
C GLU A 91 -15.98 -25.60 -6.01
N LYS A 92 -15.19 -25.10 -6.97
CA LYS A 92 -14.73 -25.91 -8.12
C LYS A 92 -13.97 -27.16 -7.68
N LYS A 93 -13.08 -27.03 -6.69
CA LYS A 93 -12.34 -28.17 -6.14
C LYS A 93 -13.27 -29.18 -5.48
N ALA A 94 -14.24 -28.73 -4.69
CA ALA A 94 -15.23 -29.59 -4.05
C ALA A 94 -16.09 -30.34 -5.08
N ALA A 95 -16.52 -29.65 -6.14
CA ALA A 95 -17.26 -30.26 -7.24
C ALA A 95 -16.44 -31.36 -7.95
N ILE A 96 -15.17 -31.08 -8.30
CA ILE A 96 -14.26 -32.06 -8.92
C ILE A 96 -14.10 -33.28 -8.02
N SER A 97 -13.86 -33.09 -6.72
CA SER A 97 -13.72 -34.19 -5.76
C SER A 97 -15.00 -35.02 -5.65
N SER A 98 -16.18 -34.39 -5.67
CA SER A 98 -17.47 -35.10 -5.68
C SER A 98 -17.64 -35.94 -6.95
N TYR A 99 -17.37 -35.38 -8.13
CA TYR A 99 -17.43 -36.12 -9.40
C TYR A 99 -16.47 -37.32 -9.44
N GLN A 100 -15.24 -37.18 -8.96
CA GLN A 100 -14.27 -38.28 -8.89
C GLN A 100 -14.74 -39.39 -7.94
N THR A 101 -15.36 -39.02 -6.82
CA THR A 101 -15.90 -39.97 -5.84
C THR A 101 -17.08 -40.74 -6.44
N THR A 102 -18.03 -40.05 -7.07
CA THR A 102 -19.20 -40.68 -7.69
C THR A 102 -18.82 -41.57 -8.89
N ARG A 103 -17.78 -41.21 -9.65
CA ARG A 103 -17.26 -42.03 -10.75
C ARG A 103 -16.48 -43.27 -10.28
N SER A 104 -15.97 -43.29 -9.05
CA SER A 104 -15.22 -44.43 -8.51
C SER A 104 -16.10 -45.47 -7.80
N ILE A 105 -17.38 -45.15 -7.59
CA ILE A 105 -18.37 -46.01 -6.91
C ILE A 105 -19.32 -46.71 -7.92
N ASN A 106 -19.36 -46.22 -9.16
CA ASN A 106 -20.02 -46.87 -10.30
C ASN A 106 -18.99 -47.56 -11.20
#